data_AF-R6CC91-F1
#
_entry.id   AF-R6CC91-F1
#
_cell.length_a   1.000
_cell.length_b   1.000
_cell.length_c   1.000
_cell.angle_alpha   90.00
_cell.angle_beta   90.00
_cell.angle_gamma   90.00
#
_symmetry.space_group_name_H-M   'P 1'
#
loop_
_entity.id
_entity.type
_entity.pdbx_description
1 polymer ?
#
loop_
_entity_poly.entity_id
_entity_poly.type
_entity_poly.pdbx_seq_one_letter_code
_entity_poly.pdbx_strand_id
1 'polypeptide(L)'
;MEHQEYKVVNQSVRKKDSMQLLLGKPVYTDDVTPKNALVVKILRSPHANAMVESIQTDIAKKSSGCCRHLHLGRCASNPICHRRSDLSRAFPL
;
A
#
# COMPACT_ATOMS: atom_id res chain seq x y z
N MET A 1 28.74 5.23 -42.67
CA MET A 1 27.89 4.80 -41.55
C MET A 1 26.51 5.35 -41.82
N GLU A 2 25.59 4.51 -42.27
CA GLU A 2 24.21 4.93 -42.54
C GLU A 2 23.50 5.14 -41.21
N HIS A 3 23.00 6.34 -40.95
CA HIS A 3 22.22 6.61 -39.75
C HIS A 3 20.75 6.28 -40.04
N GLN A 4 20.26 5.19 -39.47
CA GLN A 4 18.85 4.82 -39.56
C GLN A 4 18.00 5.94 -38.93
N GLU A 5 17.22 6.66 -39.74
CA GLU A 5 16.34 7.71 -39.24
C GLU A 5 15.08 7.08 -38.63
N TYR A 6 15.01 7.12 -37.30
CA TYR A 6 13.86 6.62 -36.56
C TYR A 6 12.77 7.70 -36.49
N LYS A 7 11.53 7.37 -36.91
CA LYS A 7 10.38 8.29 -36.89
C LYS A 7 10.04 8.91 -35.52
N VAL A 8 10.47 8.27 -34.43
CA VAL A 8 10.04 8.61 -33.05
C VAL A 8 11.23 8.84 -32.11
N VAL A 9 12.36 8.20 -32.36
CA VAL A 9 13.54 8.32 -31.47
C VAL A 9 14.19 9.68 -31.70
N ASN A 10 14.49 10.41 -30.61
CA ASN A 10 15.01 11.78 -30.60
C ASN A 10 14.06 12.86 -31.18
N GLN A 11 12.79 12.56 -31.36
CA GLN A 11 11.79 13.52 -31.81
C GLN A 11 10.87 13.94 -30.66
N SER A 12 10.49 15.22 -30.61
CA SER A 12 9.56 15.77 -29.61
C SER A 12 8.11 15.40 -29.93
N VAL A 13 7.79 14.11 -29.84
CA VAL A 13 6.44 13.60 -30.09
C VAL A 13 5.52 13.92 -28.91
N ARG A 14 4.30 14.40 -29.20
CA ARG A 14 3.28 14.65 -28.18
C ARG A 14 2.92 13.34 -27.47
N LYS A 15 2.92 13.36 -26.13
CA LYS A 15 2.48 12.23 -25.31
C LYS A 15 1.01 11.91 -25.62
N LYS A 16 0.67 10.62 -25.71
CA LYS A 16 -0.70 10.18 -25.96
C LYS A 16 -1.66 10.57 -24.83
N ASP A 17 -1.13 10.59 -23.61
CA ASP A 17 -1.93 10.80 -22.40
C ASP A 17 -2.10 12.29 -22.05
N SER A 18 -1.34 13.19 -22.68
CA SER A 18 -1.35 14.62 -22.32
C SER A 18 -2.73 15.25 -22.50
N MET A 19 -3.42 14.93 -23.60
CA MET A 19 -4.74 15.46 -23.86
C MET A 19 -5.78 14.98 -22.84
N GLN A 20 -5.66 13.76 -22.34
CA GLN A 20 -6.58 13.23 -21.33
C GLN A 20 -6.35 13.87 -19.96
N LEU A 21 -5.09 14.04 -19.57
CA LEU A 21 -4.70 14.73 -18.33
C LEU A 21 -5.20 16.19 -18.32
N LEU A 22 -5.05 16.91 -19.43
CA LEU A 22 -5.49 18.31 -19.54
C LEU A 22 -7.01 18.48 -19.48
N LEU A 23 -7.76 17.48 -19.94
CA LEU A 23 -9.22 17.52 -19.98
C LEU A 23 -9.89 17.06 -18.68
N GLY A 24 -9.12 16.72 -17.64
CA GLY A 24 -9.69 16.22 -16.38
C GLY A 24 -10.45 14.90 -16.54
N LYS A 25 -10.20 14.16 -17.63
CA LYS A 25 -10.74 12.82 -17.85
C LYS A 25 -9.91 11.66 -17.27
N PRO A 26 -8.71 11.82 -16.66
CA PRO A 26 -8.02 10.67 -16.11
C PRO A 26 -8.79 10.20 -14.87
N VAL A 27 -8.85 8.88 -14.69
CA VAL A 27 -9.44 8.24 -13.53
C VAL A 27 -8.30 7.65 -12.72
N TYR A 28 -8.14 8.08 -11.47
CA TYR A 28 -7.13 7.57 -10.54
C TYR A 28 -7.73 6.54 -9.58
N THR A 29 -6.87 5.85 -8.84
CA THR A 29 -7.28 4.78 -7.92
C THR A 29 -8.34 5.23 -6.91
N ASP A 30 -8.27 6.47 -6.44
CA ASP A 30 -9.24 7.02 -5.48
C ASP A 30 -10.57 7.41 -6.13
N ASP A 31 -10.60 7.63 -7.44
CA ASP A 31 -11.83 7.97 -8.19
C ASP A 31 -12.68 6.71 -8.47
N VAL A 32 -12.06 5.53 -8.40
CA VAL A 32 -12.73 4.24 -8.64
C VAL A 32 -13.33 3.71 -7.34
N THR A 33 -14.57 4.09 -7.05
CA THR A 33 -15.31 3.56 -5.89
C THR A 33 -16.42 2.58 -6.33
N PRO A 34 -16.17 1.25 -6.33
CA PRO A 34 -17.22 0.26 -6.58
C PRO A 34 -18.29 0.31 -5.48
N LYS A 35 -19.53 -0.10 -5.79
CA LYS A 35 -20.71 0.05 -4.91
C LYS A 35 -20.56 -0.54 -3.49
N ASN A 36 -19.65 -1.50 -3.30
CA ASN A 36 -19.40 -2.18 -2.01
C ASN A 36 -17.95 -1.99 -1.51
N ALA A 37 -17.30 -0.87 -1.82
CA ALA A 37 -15.92 -0.61 -1.39
C ALA A 37 -15.82 -0.39 0.13
N LEU A 38 -14.79 -0.97 0.76
CA LEU A 38 -14.43 -0.69 2.16
C LEU A 38 -13.19 0.20 2.19
N VAL A 39 -13.18 1.18 3.09
CA VAL A 39 -12.02 2.05 3.32
C VAL A 39 -11.13 1.46 4.40
N VAL A 40 -9.87 1.20 4.08
CA VAL A 40 -8.89 0.67 5.03
C VAL A 40 -8.04 1.82 5.56
N LYS A 41 -7.99 1.96 6.88
CA LYS A 41 -7.09 2.89 7.57
C LYS A 41 -6.06 2.08 8.38
N ILE A 42 -4.79 2.42 8.22
CA ILE A 42 -3.69 1.72 8.88
C ILE A 42 -3.23 2.54 10.06
N LEU A 43 -3.26 1.96 11.26
CA LEU A 43 -2.58 2.52 12.41
C LEU A 43 -1.09 2.15 12.33
N ARG A 44 -0.22 3.16 12.29
CA ARG A 44 1.24 2.99 12.29
C ARG A 44 1.76 3.12 13.72
N SER A 45 2.86 2.44 14.04
CA SER A 45 3.50 2.60 15.35
C SER A 45 4.12 4.00 15.46
N PRO A 46 3.96 4.71 16.60
CA PRO A 46 4.63 5.98 16.84
C PRO A 46 6.10 5.81 17.23
N HIS A 47 6.49 4.61 17.69
CA HIS A 47 7.84 4.29 18.12
C HIS A 47 8.67 3.72 16.96
N ALA A 48 9.93 4.14 16.86
CA ALA A 48 10.86 3.65 15.84
C ALA A 48 11.31 2.19 16.08
N ASN A 49 11.40 1.77 17.35
CA ASN A 49 11.66 0.38 17.75
C ASN A 49 11.02 0.11 19.11
N ALA A 50 10.00 -0.75 19.14
CA ALA A 50 9.34 -1.19 20.36
C ALA A 50 8.67 -2.54 20.12
N MET A 51 8.57 -3.36 21.16
CA MET A 51 7.73 -4.55 21.15
C MET A 51 6.31 -4.14 21.51
N VAL A 52 5.32 -4.60 20.74
CA VAL A 52 3.91 -4.29 21.00
C VAL A 52 3.38 -5.34 21.98
N GLU A 53 3.14 -4.93 23.22
CA GLU A 53 2.59 -5.83 24.25
C GLU A 53 1.10 -6.09 24.04
N SER A 54 0.31 -5.04 23.79
CA SER A 54 -1.12 -5.14 23.56
C SER A 54 -1.63 -4.04 22.65
N ILE A 55 -2.71 -4.32 21.92
CA ILE A 55 -3.42 -3.33 21.11
C ILE A 55 -4.88 -3.36 21.52
N GLN A 56 -5.39 -2.21 21.99
CA GLN A 56 -6.80 -2.08 22.35
C GLN A 56 -7.64 -1.91 21.07
N THR A 57 -8.55 -2.85 20.82
CA THR A 57 -9.38 -2.88 19.59
C THR A 57 -10.86 -2.74 19.84
N ASP A 58 -11.27 -2.71 21.10
CA ASP A 58 -12.68 -2.84 21.47
C ASP A 58 -13.50 -1.63 21.02
N ILE A 59 -12.88 -0.45 21.08
CA ILE A 59 -13.46 0.81 20.58
C ILE A 59 -13.68 0.74 19.06
N ALA A 60 -12.70 0.20 18.32
CA ALA A 60 -12.78 0.07 16.86
C ALA A 60 -13.81 -0.97 16.41
N LYS A 61 -14.12 -1.97 17.24
CA LYS A 61 -15.17 -2.97 16.95
C LYS A 61 -16.57 -2.46 17.25
N LYS A 62 -16.72 -1.57 18.24
CA LYS A 62 -18.02 -1.05 18.66
C LYS A 62 -18.56 0.04 17.71
N SER A 63 -17.68 0.66 16.91
CA SER A 63 -18.12 1.66 15.94
C SER A 63 -18.94 1.01 14.82
N SER A 64 -20.16 1.51 14.62
CA SER A 64 -21.16 0.97 13.67
C SER A 64 -20.77 1.07 12.19
N GLY A 65 -19.59 1.61 11.87
CA GLY A 65 -19.03 1.69 10.52
C GLY A 65 -17.81 0.80 10.27
N CYS A 66 -17.30 0.08 11.27
CA CYS A 66 -16.13 -0.79 11.11
C CYS A 66 -16.55 -2.22 10.80
N CYS A 67 -16.65 -2.56 9.51
CA CYS A 67 -17.05 -3.92 9.09
C CYS A 67 -16.03 -5.00 9.45
N ARG A 68 -14.71 -4.70 9.43
CA ARG A 68 -13.66 -5.69 9.74
C ARG A 68 -12.41 -5.04 10.34
N HIS A 69 -11.86 -5.68 11.37
CA HIS A 69 -10.57 -5.36 11.98
C HIS A 69 -9.55 -6.47 11.65
N LEU A 70 -8.37 -6.10 11.15
CA LEU A 70 -7.30 -7.02 10.79
C LEU A 70 -6.07 -6.76 11.66
N HIS A 71 -5.70 -7.75 12.47
CA HIS A 71 -4.41 -7.81 13.14
C HIS A 71 -3.54 -8.89 12.52
N LEU A 72 -2.23 -8.65 12.47
CA LEU A 72 -1.21 -9.54 11.90
C LEU A 72 -1.27 -10.98 12.43
N GLY A 73 -1.86 -11.21 13.62
CA GLY A 73 -2.15 -12.55 14.14
C GLY A 73 -3.09 -13.40 13.28
N ARG A 74 -3.72 -12.84 12.23
CA ARG A 74 -4.51 -13.58 11.23
C ARG A 74 -3.79 -13.83 9.89
N CYS A 75 -2.57 -13.32 9.70
CA CYS A 75 -1.81 -13.51 8.45
C CYS A 75 -0.76 -14.63 8.51
N ALA A 76 -0.55 -15.27 9.67
CA ALA A 76 0.51 -16.25 9.84
C ALA A 76 0.03 -17.69 9.53
N SER A 77 -0.01 -18.05 8.24
CA SER A 77 0.33 -19.44 7.85
C SER A 77 1.81 -19.58 7.48
N ASN A 78 2.56 -18.48 7.42
CA ASN A 78 4.01 -18.47 7.22
C ASN A 78 4.67 -17.55 8.25
N PRO A 79 5.80 -17.95 8.87
CA PRO A 79 6.50 -17.11 9.83
C PRO A 79 7.04 -15.86 9.13
N ILE A 80 6.81 -14.70 9.76
CA ILE A 80 7.38 -13.42 9.34
C ILE A 80 8.89 -13.52 9.53
N CYS A 81 9.61 -13.72 8.43
CA CYS A 81 11.06 -13.64 8.40
C CYS A 81 11.48 -12.16 8.58
N HIS A 82 11.60 -11.74 9.84
CA HIS A 82 12.36 -10.54 10.17
C HIS A 82 13.81 -10.78 9.77
N ARG A 83 14.22 -10.26 8.62
CA ARG A 83 15.63 -10.17 8.22
C ARG A 83 16.33 -9.09 9.08
N ARG A 84 16.44 -9.34 10.39
CA ARG A 84 17.39 -8.71 11.29
C ARG A 84 18.39 -9.80 11.67
N SER A 85 19.60 -9.71 11.13
CA SER A 85 20.68 -10.68 11.28
C SER A 85 21.22 -10.79 12.72
N ASP A 86 20.79 -9.90 13.62
CA ASP A 86 21.52 -9.60 14.86
C ASP A 86 20.85 -10.11 16.15
N LEU A 87 19.69 -10.77 16.05
CA LEU A 87 18.99 -11.36 17.20
C LEU A 87 18.94 -12.88 17.05
N SER A 88 20.04 -13.53 17.42
CA SER A 88 20.16 -14.99 17.58
C SER A 88 19.50 -15.53 18.87
N ARG A 89 18.54 -14.81 19.46
CA ARG A 89 17.87 -15.25 20.68
C ARG A 89 16.36 -15.16 20.53
N ALA A 90 15.77 -16.31 20.20
CA ALA A 90 14.40 -16.62 20.55
C ALA A 90 14.30 -16.63 22.08
N PHE A 91 13.53 -15.71 22.66
CA PHE A 91 13.07 -15.85 24.04
C PHE A 91 11.59 -16.23 24.00
N PRO A 92 11.19 -17.39 24.56
CA PRO A 92 9.79 -17.72 24.77
C PRO A 92 9.30 -17.04 26.06
N LEU A 93 8.12 -16.43 25.99
CA LEU A 93 7.20 -16.24 27.11
C LEU A 93 5.85 -16.84 26.71
#